data_AF-A0A418XSR8-F1
#
_entry.id   AF-A0A418XSR8-F1
#
_cell.length_a   1.000
_cell.length_b   1.000
_cell.length_c   1.000
_cell.angle_alpha   90.00
_cell.angle_beta   90.00
_cell.angle_gamma   90.00
#
_symmetry.space_group_name_H-M   'P 1'
#
loop_
_entity.id
_entity.type
_entity.pdbx_description
1 polymer ?
#
loop_
_entity_poly.entity_id
_entity_poly.type
_entity_poly.pdbx_seq_one_letter_code
_entity_poly.pdbx_strand_id
1 'polypeptide(L)'
;MKILKIERGNGYYLSGADLYIEIDKITKDHLLELINATLEHEVTFDAYDEQSLHNQAQRIVYKNILEKLQDLASRRQEFKDESDNWYEKEFERYAKPVAE
;
A
#
# COMPACT_ATOMS: atom_id res chain seq x y z
N MET A 1 6.23 -6.29 0.50
CA MET A 1 5.57 -7.46 -0.12
C MET A 1 4.72 -7.00 -1.30
N LYS A 2 4.76 -7.67 -2.45
CA LYS A 2 3.94 -7.26 -3.60
C LYS A 2 2.51 -7.78 -3.42
N ILE A 3 1.54 -6.87 -3.27
CA ILE A 3 0.14 -7.25 -2.97
C ILE A 3 -0.82 -7.09 -4.15
N LEU A 4 -0.42 -6.32 -5.16
CA LEU A 4 -1.13 -6.20 -6.43
C LEU A 4 -0.14 -6.48 -7.56
N LYS A 5 -0.54 -7.38 -8.47
CA LYS A 5 0.21 -7.70 -9.68
C LYS A 5 -0.70 -7.75 -10.90
N ILE A 6 -0.14 -7.48 -12.07
CA ILE A 6 -0.83 -7.64 -13.36
C ILE A 6 -0.10 -8.72 -14.15
N GLU A 7 -0.81 -9.75 -14.59
CA GLU A 7 -0.25 -10.81 -15.43
C GLU A 7 -1.19 -11.18 -16.57
N ARG A 8 -0.63 -11.27 -17.79
CA ARG A 8 -1.32 -11.77 -19.00
C ARG A 8 -2.68 -11.13 -19.30
N GLY A 9 -2.88 -9.84 -19.03
CA GLY A 9 -4.17 -9.20 -19.29
C GLY A 9 -5.12 -9.12 -18.09
N ASN A 10 -4.76 -9.74 -16.96
CA ASN A 10 -5.60 -9.86 -15.77
C ASN A 10 -4.90 -9.29 -14.54
N GLY A 11 -5.68 -8.61 -13.69
CA GLY A 11 -5.23 -8.10 -12.40
C GLY A 11 -5.36 -9.17 -11.33
N TYR A 12 -4.36 -9.30 -10.47
CA TYR A 12 -4.37 -10.21 -9.33
C TYR A 12 -4.04 -9.47 -8.04
N TYR A 13 -4.65 -9.91 -6.94
CA TYR A 13 -4.36 -9.45 -5.60
C TYR A 13 -3.84 -10.61 -4.73
N LEU A 14 -3.00 -10.29 -3.77
CA LEU A 14 -2.49 -11.24 -2.79
C LEU A 14 -3.53 -11.45 -1.69
N SER A 15 -4.04 -12.66 -1.56
CA SER A 15 -4.87 -13.09 -0.43
C SER A 15 -3.98 -13.74 0.64
N GLY A 16 -4.40 -13.70 1.92
CA GLY A 16 -3.60 -13.97 3.13
C GLY A 16 -2.81 -15.29 3.23
N ALA A 17 -2.86 -16.16 2.22
CA ALA A 17 -2.08 -17.38 2.10
C ALA A 17 -1.06 -17.32 0.93
N ASP A 18 -0.51 -16.15 0.63
CA ASP A 18 0.41 -15.89 -0.50
C ASP A 18 -0.17 -16.28 -1.88
N LEU A 19 -1.50 -16.40 -1.94
CA LEU A 19 -2.23 -16.84 -3.12
C LEU A 19 -2.69 -15.64 -3.90
N TYR A 20 -2.26 -15.55 -5.15
CA TYR A 20 -2.70 -14.52 -6.08
C TYR A 20 -4.04 -14.91 -6.69
N ILE A 21 -5.07 -14.13 -6.36
CA ILE A 21 -6.43 -14.32 -6.85
C ILE A 21 -6.75 -13.21 -7.84
N GLU A 22 -7.52 -13.53 -8.89
CA GLU A 22 -7.99 -12.53 -9.84
C GLU A 22 -8.83 -11.45 -9.14
N ILE A 23 -8.56 -10.20 -9.50
CA ILE A 23 -9.23 -9.03 -8.91
C ILE A 23 -10.73 -8.99 -9.21
N ASP A 24 -11.19 -9.74 -10.21
CA ASP A 24 -12.60 -9.96 -10.50
C ASP A 24 -13.35 -10.63 -9.33
N LYS A 25 -12.66 -11.50 -8.58
CA LYS A 25 -13.23 -12.22 -7.43
C LYS A 25 -13.06 -11.50 -6.09
N ILE A 26 -12.64 -10.23 -6.12
CA ILE A 26 -12.39 -9.51 -4.88
C ILE A 26 -13.71 -9.21 -4.16
N THR A 27 -13.75 -9.50 -2.87
CA THR A 27 -14.88 -9.21 -1.99
C THR A 27 -14.48 -8.19 -0.92
N LYS A 28 -15.47 -7.72 -0.16
CA LYS A 28 -15.25 -6.73 0.90
C LYS A 28 -14.27 -7.22 1.97
N ASP A 29 -14.33 -8.49 2.34
CA ASP A 29 -13.38 -9.09 3.30
C ASP A 29 -11.95 -9.06 2.76
N HIS A 30 -11.73 -9.45 1.51
CA HIS A 30 -10.40 -9.39 0.90
C HIS A 30 -9.84 -7.98 0.79
N LEU A 31 -10.70 -6.97 0.55
CA LEU A 31 -10.30 -5.56 0.60
C LEU A 31 -9.81 -5.16 1.99
N LEU A 32 -10.52 -5.58 3.05
CA LEU A 32 -10.10 -5.31 4.43
C LEU A 32 -8.77 -5.97 4.77
N GLU A 33 -8.55 -7.20 4.30
CA GLU A 33 -7.27 -7.90 4.45
C GLU A 33 -6.13 -7.15 3.75
N LEU A 34 -6.32 -6.70 2.51
CA LEU A 34 -5.31 -5.93 1.76
C LEU A 34 -4.97 -4.60 2.45
N ILE A 35 -5.98 -3.92 2.98
CA ILE A 35 -5.81 -2.67 3.74
C ILE A 35 -5.00 -2.94 5.01
N ASN A 36 -5.37 -3.96 5.80
CA ASN A 36 -4.62 -4.34 6.99
C ASN A 36 -3.16 -4.71 6.65
N ALA A 37 -2.94 -5.49 5.59
CA ALA A 37 -1.59 -5.85 5.15
C ALA A 37 -0.75 -4.62 4.76
N THR A 38 -1.38 -3.60 4.16
CA THR A 38 -0.74 -2.32 3.80
C THR A 38 -0.39 -1.47 5.04
N LEU A 39 -1.18 -1.57 6.10
CA LEU A 39 -0.94 -0.89 7.38
C LEU A 39 0.16 -1.58 8.19
N GLU A 40 0.21 -2.91 8.19
CA GLU A 40 1.17 -3.68 8.98
C GLU A 40 2.54 -3.75 8.30
N HIS A 41 2.57 -4.00 6.99
CA HIS A 41 3.80 -4.27 6.25
C HIS A 41 4.07 -3.23 5.15
N GLU A 42 5.34 -3.03 4.80
CA GLU A 42 5.69 -2.26 3.61
C GLU A 42 5.28 -3.05 2.37
N VAL A 43 4.26 -2.57 1.67
CA VAL A 43 3.67 -3.21 0.50
C VAL A 43 4.07 -2.50 -0.79
N THR A 44 4.15 -3.26 -1.87
CA THR A 44 4.43 -2.76 -3.22
C THR A 44 3.34 -3.20 -4.18
N PHE A 45 3.16 -2.41 -5.23
CA PHE A 45 2.08 -2.57 -6.21
C PHE A 45 2.64 -2.49 -7.63
N ASP A 46 2.11 -3.28 -8.56
CA ASP A 46 2.33 -3.01 -9.98
C ASP A 46 1.53 -1.78 -10.44
N ALA A 47 2.19 -0.92 -11.21
CA ALA A 47 1.57 0.26 -11.79
C ALA A 47 0.38 -0.16 -12.66
N TYR A 48 -0.73 0.57 -12.51
CA TYR A 48 -1.88 0.37 -13.38
C TYR A 48 -1.48 0.66 -14.83
N ASP A 49 -1.67 -0.33 -15.69
CA ASP A 49 -1.44 -0.20 -17.12
C ASP A 49 -2.69 -0.62 -17.90
N GLU A 50 -3.25 0.31 -18.67
CA GLU A 50 -4.46 0.07 -19.45
C GLU A 50 -4.25 -1.04 -20.48
N GLN A 51 -3.11 -1.10 -21.15
CA GLN A 51 -2.82 -2.11 -22.18
C GLN A 51 -2.74 -3.52 -21.59
N SER A 52 -2.36 -3.61 -20.31
CA SER A 52 -2.17 -4.85 -19.57
C SER A 52 -3.44 -5.42 -18.93
N LEU A 53 -4.58 -4.71 -18.98
CA LEU A 53 -5.87 -5.17 -18.47
C LEU A 53 -6.91 -5.17 -19.60
N HIS A 54 -7.28 -6.36 -20.08
CA HIS A 54 -8.23 -6.50 -21.19
C HIS A 54 -9.68 -6.27 -20.76
N ASN A 55 -10.01 -6.58 -19.50
CA ASN A 55 -11.38 -6.46 -19.00
C ASN A 55 -11.61 -5.07 -18.36
N GLN A 56 -12.61 -4.35 -18.86
CA GLN A 56 -12.99 -3.01 -18.38
C GLN A 56 -13.41 -3.02 -16.90
N ALA A 57 -14.08 -4.09 -16.43
CA ALA A 57 -14.47 -4.21 -15.03
C ALA A 57 -13.22 -4.34 -14.14
N GLN A 58 -12.29 -5.23 -14.51
CA GLN A 58 -11.02 -5.39 -13.79
C GLN A 58 -10.19 -4.10 -13.80
N ARG A 59 -10.19 -3.34 -14.91
CA ARG A 59 -9.54 -2.01 -14.97
C ARG A 59 -10.08 -1.05 -13.93
N ILE A 60 -11.40 -0.89 -13.87
CA ILE A 60 -12.05 0.04 -12.93
C ILE A 60 -11.76 -0.38 -11.50
N VAL A 61 -11.93 -1.66 -11.19
CA VAL A 61 -11.72 -2.21 -9.84
C VAL A 61 -10.26 -2.10 -9.41
N TYR A 62 -9.32 -2.53 -10.27
CA TYR A 62 -7.88 -2.44 -9.99
C TYR A 62 -7.44 -0.99 -9.75
N LYS A 63 -7.86 -0.07 -10.62
CA LYS A 63 -7.54 1.35 -10.48
C LYS A 63 -8.04 1.90 -9.15
N ASN A 64 -9.31 1.66 -8.80
CA ASN A 64 -9.89 2.17 -7.55
C ASN A 64 -9.16 1.65 -6.31
N ILE A 65 -8.78 0.36 -6.32
CA ILE A 65 -8.07 -0.28 -5.20
C ILE A 65 -6.65 0.27 -5.12
N LEU A 66 -5.94 0.34 -6.24
CA LEU A 66 -4.59 0.90 -6.30
C LEU A 66 -4.56 2.33 -5.76
N GLU A 67 -5.47 3.20 -6.21
CA GLU A 67 -5.55 4.59 -5.73
C GLU A 67 -5.78 4.66 -4.21
N LYS A 68 -6.70 3.85 -3.68
CA LYS A 68 -6.98 3.80 -2.23
C LYS A 68 -5.80 3.29 -1.42
N LEU A 69 -5.10 2.25 -1.91
CA LEU A 69 -3.95 1.68 -1.21
C LEU A 69 -2.74 2.59 -1.29
N GLN A 70 -2.53 3.28 -2.41
CA GLN A 70 -1.48 4.29 -2.56
C GLN A 70 -1.69 5.48 -1.63
N ASP A 71 -2.93 6.01 -1.54
CA ASP A 71 -3.27 7.08 -0.59
C ASP A 71 -2.95 6.65 0.84
N LEU A 72 -3.34 5.42 1.20
CA LEU A 72 -3.13 4.89 2.54
C LEU A 72 -1.65 4.65 2.85
N ALA A 73 -0.87 4.15 1.88
CA ALA A 73 0.58 4.00 2.00
C ALA A 73 1.29 5.35 2.13
N SER A 74 0.88 6.36 1.35
CA SER A 74 1.41 7.73 1.42
C SER A 74 1.18 8.31 2.81
N ARG A 75 -0.05 8.23 3.32
CA ARG A 75 -0.38 8.76 4.65
C ARG A 75 0.42 8.07 5.75
N ARG A 76 0.60 6.75 5.69
CA ARG A 76 1.46 6.02 6.63
C ARG A 76 2.90 6.55 6.58
N GLN A 77 3.42 6.78 5.39
CA GLN A 77 4.78 7.29 5.21
C GLN A 77 4.90 8.71 5.77
N GLU A 78 3.95 9.61 5.47
CA GLU A 78 3.87 10.95 6.07
C GLU A 78 3.84 10.91 7.60
N PHE A 79 3.06 10.01 8.21
CA PHE A 79 3.04 9.83 9.67
C PHE A 79 4.40 9.37 10.24
N LYS A 80 5.11 8.51 9.51
CA LYS A 80 6.43 8.03 9.90
C LYS A 80 7.48 9.14 9.79
N ASP A 81 7.50 9.85 8.67
CA ASP A 81 8.39 10.99 8.43
C ASP A 81 8.15 12.12 9.45
N GLU A 82 6.88 12.41 9.79
CA GLU A 82 6.55 13.41 10.82
C GLU A 82 7.04 12.96 12.21
N SER A 83 6.90 11.67 12.54
CA SER A 83 7.39 11.10 13.80
C SER A 83 8.92 11.14 13.91
N ASP A 84 9.63 10.78 12.84
CA ASP A 84 11.10 10.85 12.78
C ASP A 84 11.60 12.29 12.92
N ASN A 85 10.97 13.25 12.23
CA ASN A 85 11.32 14.67 12.33
C ASN A 85 11.04 15.26 13.72
N TRP A 86 9.94 14.85 14.36
CA TRP A 86 9.66 15.22 15.76
C TRP A 86 10.68 14.61 16.72
N TYR A 87 11.03 13.35 16.52
CA TYR A 87 12.03 12.68 17.34
C TYR A 87 13.42 13.31 17.19
N GLU A 88 13.84 13.63 15.96
CA GLU A 88 15.13 14.28 15.69
C GLU A 88 15.20 15.65 16.36
N LYS A 89 14.17 16.48 16.21
CA LYS A 89 14.10 17.80 16.87
C LYS A 89 14.18 17.71 18.38
N GLU A 90 13.45 16.77 18.98
CA GLU A 90 13.41 16.64 20.43
C GLU A 90 14.71 15.98 20.95
N PHE A 91 15.27 15.02 20.22
CA PHE A 91 16.59 14.45 20.51
C PHE A 91 17.68 15.53 20.47
N GLU A 92 17.74 16.37 19.44
CA GLU A 92 18.67 17.51 19.37
C GLU A 92 18.52 18.46 20.56
N ARG A 93 17.29 18.63 21.06
CA ARG A 93 16.99 19.51 22.19
C ARG A 93 17.49 18.94 23.51
N TYR A 94 17.39 17.62 23.71
CA TYR A 94 17.90 16.92 24.89
C TYR A 94 19.39 16.56 24.79
N ALA A 95 19.95 16.41 23.59
CA ALA A 95 21.35 16.09 23.34
C ALA A 95 22.28 17.31 23.43
N LYS A 96 21.74 18.54 23.47
CA LYS A 96 22.52 19.71 23.87
C LYS A 96 22.94 19.51 25.33
N PRO A 97 24.25 19.40 25.63
CA PRO A 97 24.68 19.35 27.02
C PRO A 97 24.17 20.60 27.71
N VAL A 98 23.55 20.41 28.87
CA VAL A 98 23.27 21.50 29.81
C VAL A 98 24.61 22.15 30.07
N ALA A 99 24.83 23.34 29.50
CA ALA A 99 26.01 24.13 29.80
C ALA A 99 25.84 24.61 31.25
N GLU A 100 26.53 23.93 32.16
CA GLU A 100 26.77 24.36 33.55
C GLU A 100 27.56 25.67 33.60
#